data_AF-A0A183SYQ4-F1
#
_entry.id   AF-A0A183SYQ4-F1
#
_cell.length_a   1.000
_cell.length_b   1.000
_cell.length_c   1.000
_cell.angle_alpha   90.00
_cell.angle_beta   90.00
_cell.angle_gamma   90.00
#
_symmetry.space_group_name_H-M   'P 1'
#
loop_
_entity.id
_entity.type
_entity.pdbx_description
1 polymer ?
#
loop_
_entity_poly.entity_id
_entity_poly.type
_entity_poly.pdbx_seq_one_letter_code
_entity_poly.pdbx_strand_id
1 'polypeptide(L)'
;MSQEANSYPCQFKKSTFDRFKGVVRKWTTYFDYIVTDARKPLFFEEGTILRVIDEATGRCSIGHHTGPLETGRIYAGDVNKLICACSHPEDCTAGTIEDMTCTIIRSCEVFTQLIRARGKDVLYTGDHIYGDILKSKKQVGWRTFLVIPELLNEIYVWKSKKALYDRLQDLDNRLAENYKNMDIGSASKPNVTSIQKEIRLVAQEMERSYGLLGSIFRSGSRLTFFSSQSMRYADIYSFSCINLIYYPMCYMFRAPTMLMPHESTVSHVDSPISSFAELEDYPCGLRRRAQTITVIPSNCLATSNLIEGDQPSKDDASALESADNL
;
A
#
# COMPACT_ATOMS: atom_id res chain seq x y z
N MET A 1 39.14 -20.36 -19.41
CA MET A 1 38.24 -20.55 -18.24
C MET A 1 36.97 -19.77 -18.52
N SER A 2 36.04 -20.43 -19.19
CA SER A 2 34.71 -19.94 -19.55
C SER A 2 33.85 -19.90 -18.28
N GLN A 3 33.47 -18.69 -17.85
CA GLN A 3 32.42 -18.52 -16.84
C GLN A 3 31.08 -18.85 -17.50
N GLU A 4 30.49 -19.98 -17.13
CA GLU A 4 29.09 -20.27 -17.38
C GLU A 4 28.25 -19.21 -16.66
N ALA A 5 27.67 -18.29 -17.43
CA ALA A 5 26.58 -17.45 -16.96
C ALA A 5 25.33 -18.32 -16.79
N ASN A 6 25.26 -19.07 -15.69
CA ASN A 6 24.04 -19.70 -15.23
C ASN A 6 23.02 -18.59 -14.92
N SER A 7 22.06 -18.37 -15.83
CA SER A 7 20.94 -17.45 -15.65
C SER A 7 19.98 -18.04 -14.61
N TYR A 8 20.28 -17.81 -13.32
CA TYR A 8 19.50 -18.21 -12.15
C TYR A 8 17.97 -17.94 -12.27
N PRO A 9 17.50 -16.81 -12.86
CA PRO A 9 16.06 -16.55 -12.99
C PRO A 9 15.32 -17.56 -13.87
N CYS A 10 15.99 -18.10 -14.90
CA CYS A 10 15.38 -19.01 -15.87
C CYS A 10 15.26 -20.44 -15.33
N GLN A 11 16.17 -20.86 -14.43
CA GLN A 11 16.15 -22.21 -13.84
C GLN A 11 15.11 -22.33 -12.71
N PHE A 12 15.02 -21.32 -11.83
CA PHE A 12 14.04 -21.29 -10.73
C PHE A 12 12.59 -21.30 -11.22
N LYS A 13 12.32 -20.64 -12.36
CA LYS A 13 10.97 -20.56 -12.94
C LYS A 13 10.52 -21.85 -13.62
N LYS A 14 11.44 -22.66 -14.16
CA LYS A 14 11.11 -23.97 -14.73
C LYS A 14 10.54 -24.92 -13.66
N SER A 15 11.21 -25.04 -12.51
CA SER A 15 10.79 -25.99 -11.46
C SER A 15 9.46 -25.65 -10.77
N THR A 16 9.07 -24.37 -10.73
CA THR A 16 7.88 -23.92 -9.98
C THR A 16 6.57 -24.12 -10.75
N PHE A 17 6.59 -24.05 -12.09
CA PHE A 17 5.37 -24.05 -12.93
C PHE A 17 5.04 -25.40 -13.59
N ASP A 18 5.84 -26.45 -13.35
CA ASP A 18 5.79 -27.71 -14.10
C ASP A 18 4.57 -28.62 -13.79
N ARG A 19 3.59 -28.19 -12.98
CA ARG A 19 2.42 -29.04 -12.73
C ARG A 19 1.15 -28.26 -12.36
N PHE A 20 0.32 -27.95 -13.36
CA PHE A 20 -1.07 -27.59 -13.17
C PHE A 20 -1.94 -28.45 -14.10
N LYS A 21 -2.84 -29.27 -13.54
CA LYS A 21 -3.74 -30.21 -14.27
C LYS A 21 -3.05 -31.22 -15.23
N GLY A 22 -1.84 -31.67 -14.91
CA GLY A 22 -1.17 -32.75 -15.67
C GLY A 22 -0.65 -32.37 -17.06
N VAL A 23 -0.83 -31.13 -17.50
CA VAL A 23 -0.27 -30.60 -18.76
C VAL A 23 0.87 -29.63 -18.42
N VAL A 24 2.07 -29.94 -18.89
CA VAL A 24 3.23 -29.06 -18.74
C VAL A 24 3.09 -27.92 -19.75
N ARG A 25 2.74 -26.72 -19.28
CA ARG A 25 2.74 -25.50 -20.09
C ARG A 25 4.03 -24.72 -19.83
N LYS A 26 4.68 -24.20 -20.89
CA LYS A 26 5.88 -23.35 -20.74
C LYS A 26 5.52 -22.13 -19.87
N TRP A 27 6.29 -21.89 -18.81
CA TRP A 27 5.99 -20.83 -17.83
C TRP A 27 5.85 -19.44 -18.46
N THR A 28 6.53 -19.18 -19.58
CA THR A 28 6.44 -17.91 -20.30
C THR A 28 5.04 -17.63 -20.84
N THR A 29 4.20 -18.65 -21.02
CA THR A 29 2.83 -18.52 -21.53
C THR A 29 1.83 -17.99 -20.50
N TYR A 30 2.21 -17.89 -19.22
CA TYR A 30 1.37 -17.29 -18.18
C TYR A 30 1.52 -15.76 -18.11
N PHE A 31 2.47 -15.18 -18.86
CA PHE A 31 2.82 -13.77 -18.79
C PHE A 31 2.75 -13.15 -20.19
N ASP A 32 1.98 -12.08 -20.34
CA ASP A 32 1.95 -11.32 -21.60
C ASP A 32 3.30 -10.64 -21.87
N TYR A 33 3.92 -10.11 -20.81
CA TYR A 33 5.21 -9.43 -20.85
C TYR A 33 6.13 -9.96 -19.76
N ILE A 34 7.39 -10.21 -20.12
CA ILE A 34 8.41 -10.73 -19.20
C ILE A 34 9.57 -9.76 -19.18
N VAL A 35 9.83 -9.17 -18.00
CA VAL A 35 11.00 -8.33 -17.76
C VAL A 35 11.88 -9.00 -16.71
N THR A 36 13.15 -9.24 -17.05
CA THR A 36 14.22 -9.69 -16.16
C THR A 36 15.16 -8.53 -15.85
N ASP A 37 16.01 -8.71 -14.84
CA ASP A 37 17.06 -7.74 -14.50
C ASP A 37 16.53 -6.31 -14.33
N ALA A 38 15.33 -6.17 -13.75
CA ALA A 38 14.67 -4.87 -13.62
C ALA A 38 15.50 -3.87 -12.78
N ARG A 39 16.43 -4.34 -11.93
CA ARG A 39 17.26 -3.53 -11.04
C ARG A 39 16.43 -2.59 -10.16
N LYS A 40 15.43 -3.15 -9.49
CA LYS A 40 14.63 -2.43 -8.49
C LYS A 40 15.56 -1.93 -7.36
N PRO A 41 15.40 -0.70 -6.85
CA PRO A 41 14.32 0.26 -7.11
C PRO A 41 14.50 1.16 -8.33
N LEU A 42 15.68 1.15 -8.98
CA LEU A 42 16.02 2.07 -10.09
C LEU A 42 15.00 1.99 -11.23
N PHE A 43 14.42 0.81 -11.45
CA PHE A 43 13.31 0.59 -12.37
C PHE A 43 12.19 1.64 -12.23
N PHE A 44 11.77 1.93 -11.00
CA PHE A 44 10.66 2.84 -10.69
C PHE A 44 11.09 4.31 -10.63
N GLU A 45 12.40 4.56 -10.60
CA GLU A 45 12.97 5.91 -10.54
C GLU A 45 13.38 6.35 -11.94
N GLU A 46 14.67 6.51 -12.21
CA GLU A 46 15.21 6.97 -13.50
C GLU A 46 14.93 5.96 -14.64
N GLY A 47 14.72 4.69 -14.29
CA GLY A 47 14.47 3.61 -15.22
C GLY A 47 15.73 3.05 -15.89
N THR A 48 15.63 1.82 -16.38
CA THR A 48 16.66 1.09 -17.14
C THR A 48 16.27 0.91 -18.60
N ILE A 49 17.23 0.98 -19.52
CA ILE A 49 16.92 0.74 -20.93
C ILE A 49 16.56 -0.74 -21.12
N LEU A 50 15.48 -1.03 -21.85
CA LEU A 50 15.05 -2.39 -22.14
C LEU A 50 15.79 -2.95 -23.35
N ARG A 51 16.33 -4.17 -23.20
CA ARG A 51 16.90 -4.97 -24.30
C ARG A 51 16.14 -6.27 -24.46
N VAL A 52 16.03 -6.77 -25.68
CA VAL A 52 15.40 -8.08 -25.95
C VAL A 52 16.43 -9.16 -25.65
N ILE A 53 16.02 -10.21 -24.94
CA ILE A 53 16.85 -11.40 -24.72
C ILE A 53 16.51 -12.42 -25.81
N ASP A 54 17.54 -12.92 -26.49
CA ASP A 54 17.42 -14.12 -27.32
C ASP A 54 17.32 -15.35 -26.42
N GLU A 55 16.19 -16.06 -26.49
CA GLU A 55 15.93 -17.24 -25.66
C GLU A 55 16.91 -18.39 -25.90
N ALA A 56 17.44 -18.53 -27.12
CA ALA A 56 18.33 -19.63 -27.48
C ALA A 56 19.74 -19.43 -26.91
N THR A 57 20.21 -18.18 -26.90
CA THR A 57 21.58 -17.83 -26.46
C THR A 57 21.63 -17.25 -25.06
N GLY A 58 20.50 -16.80 -24.51
CA GLY A 58 20.41 -16.09 -23.23
C GLY A 58 21.08 -14.71 -23.25
N ARG A 59 21.51 -14.22 -24.42
CA ARG A 59 22.21 -12.94 -24.58
C ARG A 59 21.22 -11.84 -24.93
N CYS A 60 21.50 -10.64 -24.45
CA CYS A 60 20.77 -9.45 -24.87
C CYS A 60 21.13 -9.11 -26.32
N SER A 61 20.12 -8.73 -27.11
CA SER A 61 20.29 -8.17 -28.44
C SER A 61 21.19 -6.94 -28.40
N ILE A 62 22.03 -6.80 -29.42
CA ILE A 62 22.86 -5.61 -29.60
C ILE A 62 21.92 -4.45 -29.97
N GLY A 63 21.89 -3.39 -29.16
CA GLY A 63 21.01 -2.23 -29.32
C GLY A 63 19.86 -2.17 -28.30
N HIS A 64 19.10 -1.07 -28.37
CA HIS A 64 17.99 -0.77 -27.48
C HIS A 64 16.65 -1.12 -28.15
N HIS A 65 15.68 -1.62 -27.37
CA HIS A 65 14.34 -1.86 -27.90
C HIS A 65 13.55 -0.54 -27.92
N THR A 66 13.28 -0.02 -29.11
CA THR A 66 12.54 1.24 -29.33
C THR A 66 11.10 1.01 -29.77
N GLY A 67 10.70 -0.24 -30.04
CA GLY A 67 9.36 -0.60 -30.49
C GLY A 67 8.38 -0.93 -29.35
N PRO A 68 7.10 -1.23 -29.68
CA PRO A 68 6.14 -1.75 -28.70
C PRO A 68 6.62 -3.07 -28.08
N LEU A 69 6.14 -3.42 -26.88
CA LEU A 69 6.40 -4.74 -26.32
C LEU A 69 5.61 -5.77 -27.12
N GLU A 70 6.29 -6.86 -27.48
CA GLU A 70 5.71 -7.98 -28.19
C GLU A 70 5.48 -9.13 -27.21
N THR A 71 4.27 -9.68 -27.24
CA THR A 71 3.93 -10.86 -26.44
C THR A 71 4.84 -12.03 -26.81
N GLY A 72 5.35 -12.72 -25.79
CA GLY A 72 6.25 -13.86 -25.97
C GLY A 72 7.73 -13.52 -26.11
N ARG A 73 8.11 -12.23 -26.09
CA ARG A 73 9.51 -11.81 -25.95
C ARG A 73 9.89 -11.58 -24.48
N ILE A 74 11.17 -11.80 -24.18
CA ILE A 74 11.76 -11.55 -22.86
C ILE A 74 12.61 -10.29 -22.95
N TYR A 75 12.42 -9.38 -22.00
CA TYR A 75 13.13 -8.11 -21.91
C TYR A 75 14.05 -8.10 -20.69
N ALA A 76 15.21 -7.45 -20.77
CA ALA A 76 16.13 -7.23 -19.65
C ALA A 76 16.30 -5.73 -19.37
N GLY A 77 16.39 -5.35 -18.09
CA GLY A 77 16.79 -4.01 -17.69
C GLY A 77 18.32 -3.82 -17.71
N ASP A 78 18.82 -2.91 -18.53
CA ASP A 78 20.25 -2.58 -18.63
C ASP A 78 20.62 -1.29 -17.85
N VAL A 79 21.87 -1.21 -17.35
CA VAL A 79 22.45 -0.05 -16.64
C VAL A 79 23.13 0.97 -17.52
N ASN A 80 23.34 0.68 -18.81
CA ASN A 80 24.03 1.62 -19.66
C ASN A 80 23.18 2.87 -19.88
N LYS A 81 23.41 3.88 -19.03
CA LYS A 81 23.15 5.29 -19.31
C LYS A 81 23.80 5.57 -20.67
N LEU A 82 23.05 6.18 -21.59
CA LEU A 82 23.45 6.42 -22.97
C LEU A 82 24.97 6.67 -23.13
N ILE A 83 25.62 5.88 -23.98
CA ILE A 83 26.59 6.48 -24.91
C ILE A 83 25.74 6.94 -26.08
N CYS A 84 25.69 8.26 -26.28
CA CYS A 84 25.03 8.87 -27.42
C CYS A 84 25.58 8.24 -28.70
N ALA A 85 24.73 7.55 -29.47
CA ALA A 85 25.07 7.09 -30.81
C ALA A 85 24.91 8.27 -31.78
N CYS A 86 25.76 9.29 -31.66
CA CYS A 86 25.99 10.20 -32.77
C CYS A 86 26.81 9.43 -33.80
N SER A 87 26.27 9.27 -35.00
CA SER A 87 26.94 8.58 -36.12
C SER A 87 28.21 9.31 -36.61
N HIS A 88 28.48 10.53 -36.12
CA HIS A 88 29.63 11.37 -36.50
C HIS A 88 30.14 12.16 -35.27
N PRO A 89 31.22 11.70 -34.61
CA PRO A 89 31.78 12.36 -33.42
C PRO A 89 32.50 13.69 -33.73
N GLU A 90 32.80 13.98 -34.99
CA GLU A 90 33.67 15.12 -35.36
C GLU A 90 32.91 16.41 -35.70
N ASP A 91 31.58 16.35 -35.84
CA ASP A 91 30.75 17.52 -36.18
C ASP A 91 30.13 18.23 -34.96
N CYS A 92 30.42 17.76 -33.75
CA CYS A 92 29.87 18.35 -32.52
C CYS A 92 30.81 19.45 -31.98
N THR A 93 30.84 20.61 -32.64
CA THR A 93 31.49 21.80 -32.08
C THR A 93 30.71 22.32 -30.87
N ALA A 94 31.42 22.49 -29.76
CA ALA A 94 30.90 23.02 -28.48
C ALA A 94 30.27 24.42 -28.67
N GLY A 95 28.96 24.48 -28.91
CA GLY A 95 28.33 25.77 -29.16
C GLY A 95 26.82 25.78 -29.40
N THR A 96 26.08 24.73 -29.06
CA THR A 96 24.60 24.77 -29.06
C THR A 96 24.04 23.67 -28.16
N ILE A 97 24.24 23.84 -26.86
CA ILE A 97 23.64 23.00 -25.81
C ILE A 97 22.31 23.64 -25.41
N GLU A 98 21.30 23.64 -26.28
CA GLU A 98 19.93 23.97 -25.84
C GLU A 98 18.84 23.04 -26.37
N ASP A 99 19.05 22.26 -27.45
CA ASP A 99 17.93 21.52 -28.07
C ASP A 99 18.08 19.99 -28.20
N MET A 100 19.05 19.37 -27.51
CA MET A 100 19.05 17.90 -27.35
C MET A 100 18.44 17.52 -25.99
N THR A 101 17.13 17.74 -25.86
CA THR A 101 16.30 16.96 -24.95
C THR A 101 16.24 15.53 -25.49
N CYS A 102 17.36 14.80 -25.35
CA CYS A 102 17.30 13.35 -25.31
C CYS A 102 16.51 13.04 -24.04
N THR A 103 15.19 13.03 -24.17
CA THR A 103 14.26 12.63 -23.12
C THR A 103 14.71 11.24 -22.71
N ILE A 104 15.41 11.15 -21.58
CA ILE A 104 15.65 9.89 -20.90
C ILE A 104 14.24 9.40 -20.54
N ILE A 105 13.62 8.65 -21.43
CA ILE A 105 12.28 8.13 -21.21
C ILE A 105 12.44 7.12 -20.08
N ARG A 106 11.86 7.46 -18.93
CA ARG A 106 12.00 6.65 -17.72
C ARG A 106 11.42 5.29 -18.01
N SER A 107 12.18 4.21 -17.85
CA SER A 107 11.77 2.83 -18.16
C SER A 107 10.40 2.43 -17.62
N CYS A 108 10.02 2.91 -16.43
CA CYS A 108 8.69 2.66 -15.89
C CYS A 108 7.58 3.44 -16.62
N GLU A 109 7.85 4.66 -17.08
CA GLU A 109 6.93 5.43 -17.91
C GLU A 109 6.78 4.78 -19.29
N VAL A 110 7.90 4.36 -19.91
CA VAL A 110 7.88 3.55 -21.13
C VAL A 110 7.07 2.29 -20.88
N PHE A 111 7.33 1.54 -19.80
CA PHE A 111 6.61 0.31 -19.49
C PHE A 111 5.10 0.55 -19.30
N THR A 112 4.72 1.61 -18.58
CA THR A 112 3.32 2.04 -18.36
C THR A 112 2.63 2.40 -19.68
N GLN A 113 3.33 3.11 -20.57
CA GLN A 113 2.85 3.41 -21.93
C GLN A 113 2.72 2.14 -22.78
N LEU A 114 3.68 1.21 -22.66
CA LEU A 114 3.73 -0.03 -23.41
C LEU A 114 2.62 -1.02 -22.99
N ILE A 115 2.34 -1.15 -21.69
CA ILE A 115 1.24 -1.98 -21.17
C ILE A 115 -0.13 -1.29 -21.29
N ARG A 116 -0.17 0.01 -21.63
CA ARG A 116 -1.39 0.84 -21.72
C ARG A 116 -2.25 0.82 -20.45
N ALA A 117 -1.64 0.65 -19.29
CA ALA A 117 -2.31 0.66 -17.99
C ALA A 117 -1.79 1.85 -17.18
N ARG A 118 -2.67 2.61 -16.52
CA ARG A 118 -2.27 3.76 -15.69
C ARG A 118 -2.11 3.31 -14.25
N GLY A 119 -1.48 4.14 -13.40
CA GLY A 119 -1.01 3.69 -12.09
C GLY A 119 -2.01 2.87 -11.25
N LYS A 120 -3.27 3.32 -11.14
CA LYS A 120 -4.31 2.61 -10.37
C LYS A 120 -4.84 1.33 -11.01
N ASP A 121 -4.57 1.12 -12.29
CA ASP A 121 -4.97 -0.06 -13.07
C ASP A 121 -4.00 -1.24 -12.86
N VAL A 122 -2.82 -1.00 -12.25
CA VAL A 122 -1.78 -2.00 -12.01
C VAL A 122 -1.75 -2.41 -10.54
N LEU A 123 -1.85 -3.71 -10.27
CA LEU A 123 -1.55 -4.31 -8.97
C LEU A 123 -0.18 -4.98 -9.00
N TYR A 124 0.80 -4.38 -8.33
CA TYR A 124 2.16 -4.90 -8.23
C TYR A 124 2.35 -5.74 -6.98
N THR A 125 2.77 -6.99 -7.15
CA THR A 125 3.05 -7.92 -6.05
C THR A 125 4.55 -8.07 -5.85
N GLY A 126 5.01 -8.03 -4.60
CA GLY A 126 6.41 -8.22 -4.24
C GLY A 126 6.61 -8.42 -2.74
N ASP A 127 7.77 -8.90 -2.36
CA ASP A 127 8.18 -9.18 -0.98
C ASP A 127 9.06 -8.06 -0.40
N HIS A 128 9.79 -7.34 -1.25
CA HIS A 128 10.73 -6.32 -0.81
C HIS A 128 10.04 -4.97 -0.52
N ILE A 129 9.65 -4.72 0.73
CA ILE A 129 8.89 -3.52 1.17
C ILE A 129 9.37 -2.18 0.58
N TYR A 130 10.69 -1.95 0.49
CA TYR A 130 11.22 -0.69 -0.04
C TYR A 130 11.22 -0.65 -1.58
N GLY A 131 11.99 -1.54 -2.20
CA GLY A 131 12.16 -1.60 -3.65
C GLY A 131 10.90 -1.88 -4.45
N ASP A 132 10.00 -2.71 -3.91
CA ASP A 132 8.83 -3.20 -4.65
C ASP A 132 7.58 -2.39 -4.30
N ILE A 133 7.35 -2.15 -3.02
CA ILE A 133 6.09 -1.58 -2.54
C ILE A 133 6.20 -0.06 -2.43
N LEU A 134 7.13 0.44 -1.62
CA LEU A 134 7.26 1.89 -1.38
C LEU A 134 7.55 2.66 -2.68
N LYS A 135 8.48 2.17 -3.51
CA LYS A 135 8.90 2.87 -4.72
C LYS A 135 7.86 2.82 -5.83
N SER A 136 7.22 1.67 -6.07
CA SER A 136 6.11 1.58 -7.03
C SER A 136 4.93 2.48 -6.63
N LYS A 137 4.61 2.53 -5.33
CA LYS A 137 3.53 3.38 -4.79
C LYS A 137 3.86 4.87 -4.92
N LYS A 138 5.05 5.30 -4.50
CA LYS A 138 5.42 6.73 -4.46
C LYS A 138 5.77 7.32 -5.83
N GLN A 139 6.49 6.58 -6.66
CA GLN A 139 6.98 7.10 -7.94
C GLN A 139 5.95 6.95 -9.05
N VAL A 140 5.19 5.84 -9.06
CA VAL A 140 4.32 5.47 -10.18
C VAL A 140 2.84 5.47 -9.80
N GLY A 141 2.52 5.39 -8.50
CA GLY A 141 1.14 5.33 -8.02
C GLY A 141 0.47 3.98 -8.26
N TRP A 142 1.27 2.90 -8.39
CA TRP A 142 0.74 1.55 -8.55
C TRP A 142 -0.01 1.07 -7.30
N ARG A 143 -1.02 0.21 -7.49
CA ARG A 143 -1.60 -0.54 -6.37
C ARG A 143 -0.62 -1.62 -5.95
N THR A 144 -0.55 -1.91 -4.66
CA THR A 144 0.54 -2.74 -4.10
C THR A 144 0.01 -3.92 -3.29
N PHE A 145 0.58 -5.10 -3.54
CA PHE A 145 0.35 -6.32 -2.79
C PHE A 145 1.68 -6.77 -2.18
N LEU A 146 1.80 -6.73 -0.85
CA LEU A 146 3.01 -7.15 -0.15
C LEU A 146 2.91 -8.63 0.28
N VAL A 147 3.88 -9.43 -0.13
CA VAL A 147 4.02 -10.83 0.31
C VAL A 147 4.96 -10.87 1.52
N ILE A 148 4.49 -11.44 2.63
CA ILE A 148 5.26 -11.57 3.89
C ILE A 148 5.25 -13.03 4.32
N PRO A 149 6.17 -13.88 3.85
CA PRO A 149 6.16 -15.32 4.13
C PRO A 149 6.10 -15.67 5.63
N GLU A 150 6.74 -14.85 6.47
CA GLU A 150 6.78 -15.00 7.93
C GLU A 150 5.42 -14.78 8.61
N LEU A 151 4.47 -14.13 7.93
CA LEU A 151 3.16 -13.77 8.47
C LEU A 151 2.38 -15.00 8.96
N LEU A 152 2.56 -16.17 8.35
CA LEU A 152 1.85 -17.38 8.80
C LEU A 152 2.26 -17.79 10.21
N ASN A 153 3.57 -17.75 10.52
CA ASN A 153 4.09 -18.02 11.84
C ASN A 153 3.67 -16.92 12.84
N GLU A 154 3.71 -15.66 12.42
CA GLU A 154 3.25 -14.52 13.22
C GLU A 154 1.78 -14.68 13.65
N ILE A 155 0.88 -15.06 12.73
CA ILE A 155 -0.53 -15.31 13.04
C ILE A 155 -0.69 -16.46 14.03
N TYR A 156 0.08 -17.54 13.86
CA TYR A 156 0.04 -18.70 14.75
C TYR A 156 0.45 -18.33 16.19
N VAL A 157 1.58 -17.63 16.36
CA VAL A 157 2.06 -17.17 17.68
C VAL A 157 1.11 -16.14 18.27
N TRP A 158 0.63 -15.18 17.48
CA TRP A 158 -0.33 -14.17 17.91
C TRP A 158 -1.61 -14.81 18.47
N LYS A 159 -2.17 -15.80 17.76
CA LYS A 159 -3.34 -16.54 18.22
C LYS A 159 -3.08 -17.31 19.51
N SER A 160 -1.91 -17.97 19.61
CA SER A 160 -1.56 -18.83 20.74
C SER A 160 -1.20 -18.05 22.01
N LYS A 161 -0.62 -16.86 21.86
CA LYS A 161 -0.06 -16.04 22.95
C LYS A 161 -0.79 -14.72 23.16
N LYS A 162 -2.00 -14.56 22.61
CA LYS A 162 -2.83 -13.35 22.74
C LYS A 162 -3.00 -12.87 24.20
N ALA A 163 -3.10 -13.80 25.15
CA ALA A 163 -3.20 -13.48 26.57
C ALA A 163 -2.05 -12.62 27.11
N LEU A 164 -0.82 -12.79 26.59
CA LEU A 164 0.32 -11.95 26.97
C LEU A 164 0.14 -10.50 26.50
N TYR A 165 -0.40 -10.31 25.29
CA TYR A 165 -0.70 -8.98 24.76
C TYR A 165 -1.84 -8.32 25.53
N ASP A 166 -2.90 -9.06 25.84
CA ASP A 166 -4.02 -8.54 26.63
C ASP A 166 -3.56 -8.13 28.04
N ARG A 167 -2.66 -8.91 28.66
CA ARG A 167 -2.01 -8.54 29.93
C ARG A 167 -1.13 -7.29 29.79
N LEU A 168 -0.38 -7.16 28.70
CA LEU A 168 0.43 -5.98 28.44
C LEU A 168 -0.43 -4.72 28.33
N GLN A 169 -1.57 -4.81 27.64
CA GLN A 169 -2.53 -3.71 27.51
C GLN A 169 -3.17 -3.34 28.86
N ASP A 170 -3.54 -4.31 29.68
CA ASP A 170 -4.03 -4.08 31.06
C ASP A 170 -2.99 -3.32 31.90
N LEU A 171 -1.72 -3.71 31.82
CA LEU A 171 -0.64 -3.03 32.55
C LEU A 171 -0.41 -1.60 32.07
N ASP A 172 -0.44 -1.36 30.75
CA ASP A 172 -0.33 -0.01 30.18
C ASP A 172 -1.52 0.88 30.61
N ASN A 173 -2.74 0.34 30.64
CA ASN A 173 -3.91 1.07 31.13
C ASN A 173 -3.82 1.37 32.63
N ARG A 174 -3.40 0.40 33.46
CA ARG A 174 -3.17 0.60 34.89
C ARG A 174 -2.08 1.65 35.14
N LEU A 175 -1.03 1.66 34.32
CA LEU A 175 0.00 2.69 34.39
C LEU A 175 -0.61 4.08 34.12
N ALA A 176 -1.44 4.21 33.07
CA ALA A 176 -2.11 5.47 32.74
C ALA A 176 -3.07 5.95 33.85
N GLU A 177 -3.86 5.05 34.45
CA GLU A 177 -4.80 5.38 35.53
C GLU A 177 -4.09 5.96 36.78
N ASN A 178 -2.85 5.53 37.08
CA ASN A 178 -2.06 6.12 38.16
C ASN A 178 -1.71 7.60 37.93
N TYR A 179 -1.64 8.05 36.68
CA TYR A 179 -1.33 9.43 36.30
C TYR A 179 -2.56 10.28 35.95
N LYS A 180 -3.73 9.65 35.77
CA LYS A 180 -4.93 10.28 35.18
C LYS A 180 -5.44 11.52 35.91
N ASN A 181 -5.41 11.50 37.24
CA ASN A 181 -5.92 12.58 38.09
C ASN A 181 -4.80 13.50 38.61
N MET A 182 -3.60 13.42 38.04
CA MET A 182 -2.49 14.30 38.40
C MET A 182 -2.56 15.59 37.59
N ASP A 183 -2.33 16.72 38.27
CA ASP A 183 -2.24 18.03 37.67
C ASP A 183 -0.89 18.68 37.98
N ILE A 184 -0.69 19.93 37.52
CA ILE A 184 0.54 20.71 37.78
C ILE A 184 0.75 20.95 39.29
N GLY A 185 -0.31 20.92 40.10
CA GLY A 185 -0.25 21.10 41.55
C GLY A 185 0.10 19.84 42.34
N SER A 186 0.14 18.66 41.70
CA SER A 186 0.43 17.40 42.37
C SER A 186 1.86 17.35 42.92
N ALA A 187 1.98 17.26 44.25
CA ALA A 187 3.25 17.41 44.97
C ALA A 187 4.19 16.20 44.87
N SER A 188 3.69 15.00 44.53
CA SER A 188 4.48 13.78 44.48
C SER A 188 4.08 12.85 43.35
N LYS A 189 5.08 12.25 42.70
CA LYS A 189 4.89 11.27 41.63
C LYS A 189 4.46 9.89 42.20
N PRO A 190 3.51 9.17 41.57
CA PRO A 190 3.12 7.83 41.98
C PRO A 190 4.25 6.82 41.79
N ASN A 191 4.34 5.85 42.68
CA ASN A 191 5.33 4.76 42.57
C ASN A 191 4.84 3.71 41.56
N VAL A 192 5.33 3.81 40.33
CA VAL A 192 4.97 2.91 39.21
C VAL A 192 6.05 1.87 38.88
N THR A 193 7.07 1.74 39.73
CA THR A 193 8.26 0.92 39.43
C THR A 193 7.93 -0.56 39.26
N SER A 194 6.99 -1.09 40.05
CA SER A 194 6.51 -2.47 39.97
C SER A 194 5.80 -2.75 38.64
N ILE A 195 4.87 -1.89 38.24
CA ILE A 195 4.12 -1.98 36.98
C ILE A 195 5.08 -1.90 35.79
N GLN A 196 6.02 -0.95 35.81
CA GLN A 196 7.03 -0.82 34.75
C GLN A 196 7.92 -2.07 34.63
N LYS A 197 8.25 -2.72 35.75
CA LYS A 197 9.01 -3.97 35.73
C LYS A 197 8.17 -5.11 35.16
N GLU A 198 6.90 -5.21 35.53
CA GLU A 198 5.97 -6.23 35.00
C GLU A 198 5.77 -6.08 33.49
N ILE A 199 5.57 -4.84 32.99
CA ILE A 199 5.49 -4.53 31.54
C ILE A 199 6.72 -5.06 30.80
N ARG A 200 7.93 -4.80 31.32
CA ARG A 200 9.17 -5.28 30.69
C ARG A 200 9.24 -6.81 30.66
N LEU A 201 8.83 -7.48 31.73
CA LEU A 201 8.86 -8.95 31.81
C LEU A 201 7.87 -9.59 30.83
N VAL A 202 6.64 -9.07 30.78
CA VAL A 202 5.60 -9.55 29.86
C VAL A 202 6.00 -9.28 28.41
N ALA A 203 6.53 -8.09 28.10
CA ALA A 203 7.01 -7.77 26.76
C ALA A 203 8.14 -8.73 26.33
N GLN A 204 9.14 -8.97 27.20
CA GLN A 204 10.22 -9.92 26.90
C GLN A 204 9.72 -11.35 26.67
N GLU A 205 8.75 -11.82 27.47
CA GLU A 205 8.15 -13.14 27.28
C GLU A 205 7.37 -13.23 25.97
N MET A 206 6.67 -12.15 25.60
CA MET A 206 6.01 -12.05 24.31
C MET A 206 7.02 -12.14 23.16
N GLU A 207 8.13 -11.39 23.20
CA GLU A 207 9.16 -11.44 22.16
C GLU A 207 9.77 -12.83 21.98
N ARG A 208 10.12 -13.51 23.09
CA ARG A 208 10.68 -14.86 23.06
C ARG A 208 9.77 -15.88 22.39
N SER A 209 8.46 -15.64 22.39
CA SER A 209 7.49 -16.52 21.74
C SER A 209 7.56 -16.50 20.21
N TYR A 210 8.10 -15.42 19.61
CA TYR A 210 8.26 -15.29 18.16
C TYR A 210 9.64 -15.74 17.68
N GLY A 211 10.66 -15.66 18.55
CA GLY A 211 12.03 -16.08 18.26
C GLY A 211 13.06 -15.18 18.94
N LEU A 212 14.32 -15.28 18.53
CA LEU A 212 15.42 -14.53 19.14
C LEU A 212 15.25 -13.01 18.99
N LEU A 213 14.76 -12.55 17.84
CA LEU A 213 14.60 -11.12 17.52
C LEU A 213 13.19 -10.59 17.77
N GLY A 214 12.29 -11.42 18.29
CA GLY A 214 10.91 -11.02 18.50
C GLY A 214 10.06 -11.05 17.23
N SER A 215 8.92 -10.35 17.27
CA SER A 215 8.01 -10.25 16.13
C SER A 215 8.51 -9.26 15.09
N ILE A 216 8.31 -9.57 13.80
CA ILE A 216 8.60 -8.63 12.70
C ILE A 216 7.70 -7.38 12.77
N PHE A 217 6.52 -7.49 13.39
CA PHE A 217 5.51 -6.43 13.39
C PHE A 217 5.54 -5.55 14.63
N ARG A 218 5.97 -6.07 15.79
CA ARG A 218 5.90 -5.33 17.05
C ARG A 218 6.97 -5.75 18.04
N SER A 219 7.28 -4.83 18.96
CA SER A 219 7.96 -5.12 20.21
C SER A 219 7.07 -4.69 21.37
N GLY A 220 6.48 -5.65 22.08
CA GLY A 220 5.42 -5.41 23.06
C GLY A 220 4.23 -4.64 22.46
N SER A 221 3.94 -3.45 22.99
CA SER A 221 2.85 -2.57 22.53
C SER A 221 3.25 -1.66 21.36
N ARG A 222 4.53 -1.62 20.96
CA ARG A 222 5.04 -0.71 19.93
C ARG A 222 5.18 -1.41 18.59
N LEU A 223 4.67 -0.80 17.53
CA LEU A 223 4.87 -1.29 16.16
C LEU A 223 6.32 -1.10 15.71
N THR A 224 6.83 -2.04 14.92
CA THR A 224 8.14 -1.90 14.28
C THR A 224 8.08 -0.91 13.11
N PHE A 225 9.26 -0.51 12.63
CA PHE A 225 9.36 0.25 11.39
C PHE A 225 8.75 -0.52 10.22
N PHE A 226 9.01 -1.83 10.12
CA PHE A 226 8.44 -2.69 9.06
C PHE A 226 6.90 -2.67 9.07
N SER A 227 6.27 -2.79 10.24
CA SER A 227 4.81 -2.70 10.36
C SER A 227 4.29 -1.33 9.90
N SER A 228 4.96 -0.25 10.31
CA SER A 228 4.56 1.12 9.95
C SER A 228 4.67 1.37 8.44
N GLN A 229 5.70 0.82 7.79
CA GLN A 229 5.86 0.89 6.33
C GLN A 229 4.80 0.05 5.61
N SER A 230 4.54 -1.16 6.11
CA SER A 230 3.54 -2.08 5.53
C SER A 230 2.14 -1.46 5.55
N MET A 231 1.71 -0.92 6.69
CA MET A 231 0.40 -0.24 6.83
C MET A 231 0.26 1.00 5.93
N ARG A 232 1.36 1.70 5.65
CA ARG A 232 1.33 2.96 4.89
C ARG A 232 1.40 2.74 3.38
N TYR A 233 2.18 1.77 2.92
CA TYR A 233 2.54 1.64 1.50
C TYR A 233 1.97 0.39 0.82
N ALA A 234 1.67 -0.67 1.56
CA ALA A 234 1.01 -1.86 1.01
C ALA A 234 -0.51 -1.66 1.07
N ASP A 235 -1.19 -1.68 -0.08
CA ASP A 235 -2.66 -1.62 -0.09
C ASP A 235 -3.27 -2.91 0.46
N ILE A 236 -2.64 -4.04 0.14
CA ILE A 236 -3.00 -5.39 0.61
C ILE A 236 -1.70 -6.11 0.98
N TYR A 237 -1.73 -6.97 2.00
CA TYR A 237 -0.62 -7.85 2.31
C TYR A 237 -1.12 -9.24 2.70
N SER A 238 -0.29 -10.25 2.50
CA SER A 238 -0.61 -11.66 2.77
C SER A 238 0.67 -12.48 2.90
N PHE A 239 0.61 -13.69 3.45
CA PHE A 239 1.76 -14.59 3.48
C PHE A 239 2.11 -15.15 2.08
N SER A 240 1.13 -15.20 1.18
CA SER A 240 1.30 -15.62 -0.20
C SER A 240 0.34 -14.85 -1.12
N CYS A 241 0.79 -14.57 -2.35
CA CYS A 241 -0.04 -13.99 -3.40
C CYS A 241 -1.12 -14.97 -3.92
N ILE A 242 -0.93 -16.28 -3.69
CA ILE A 242 -1.90 -17.33 -4.05
C ILE A 242 -3.24 -17.10 -3.35
N ASN A 243 -3.26 -16.43 -2.20
CA ASN A 243 -4.50 -16.16 -1.47
C ASN A 243 -5.50 -15.31 -2.27
N LEU A 244 -5.06 -14.60 -3.31
CA LEU A 244 -5.97 -13.90 -4.24
C LEU A 244 -6.92 -14.85 -4.97
N ILE A 245 -6.57 -16.13 -5.14
CA ILE A 245 -7.42 -17.13 -5.81
C ILE A 245 -8.72 -17.38 -5.04
N TYR A 246 -8.74 -17.15 -3.73
CA TYR A 246 -9.95 -17.32 -2.92
C TYR A 246 -10.95 -16.17 -3.05
N TYR A 247 -10.62 -15.12 -3.81
CA TYR A 247 -11.49 -13.96 -4.01
C TYR A 247 -11.98 -13.90 -5.47
N PRO A 248 -13.22 -13.43 -5.71
CA PRO A 248 -13.69 -13.18 -7.07
C PRO A 248 -12.94 -11.99 -7.70
N MET A 249 -12.84 -11.96 -9.03
CA MET A 249 -12.13 -10.89 -9.75
C MET A 249 -12.72 -9.49 -9.54
N CYS A 250 -14.01 -9.40 -9.20
CA CYS A 250 -14.71 -8.15 -8.89
C CYS A 250 -14.76 -7.86 -7.38
N TYR A 251 -13.91 -8.48 -6.57
CA TYR A 251 -13.91 -8.27 -5.12
C TYR A 251 -13.42 -6.86 -4.76
N MET A 252 -14.15 -6.19 -3.88
CA MET A 252 -13.79 -4.88 -3.36
C MET A 252 -13.18 -5.01 -1.96
N PHE A 253 -11.85 -4.96 -1.87
CA PHE A 253 -11.15 -4.93 -0.58
C PHE A 253 -11.47 -3.63 0.17
N ARG A 254 -11.94 -3.75 1.42
CA ARG A 254 -12.27 -2.60 2.29
C ARG A 254 -11.40 -2.60 3.54
N ALA A 255 -10.92 -1.42 3.89
CA ALA A 255 -10.32 -1.14 5.19
C ALA A 255 -11.26 -0.24 6.01
N PRO A 256 -11.27 -0.35 7.34
CA PRO A 256 -11.95 0.61 8.20
C PRO A 256 -11.44 2.04 7.97
N THR A 257 -12.30 3.03 8.12
CA THR A 257 -11.93 4.45 8.03
C THR A 257 -11.04 4.82 9.20
N MET A 258 -9.89 5.43 8.92
CA MET A 258 -8.99 5.95 9.96
C MET A 258 -9.48 7.31 10.42
N LEU A 259 -9.94 7.40 11.66
CA LEU A 259 -10.35 8.64 12.30
C LEU A 259 -9.17 9.31 13.01
N MET A 260 -9.11 10.63 12.96
CA MET A 260 -8.21 11.43 13.78
C MET A 260 -8.69 11.41 15.25
N PRO A 261 -7.80 11.68 16.23
CA PRO A 261 -8.17 11.59 17.64
C PRO A 261 -9.43 12.41 18.00
N HIS A 262 -9.54 13.65 17.52
CA HIS A 262 -10.69 14.51 17.79
C HIS A 262 -12.01 14.04 17.15
N GLU A 263 -11.95 13.21 16.11
CA GLU A 263 -13.14 12.61 15.48
C GLU A 263 -13.64 11.38 16.26
N SER A 264 -12.81 10.83 17.15
CA SER A 264 -13.11 9.60 17.90
C SER A 264 -13.40 9.85 19.38
N THR A 265 -12.89 10.92 19.97
CA THR A 265 -13.03 11.22 21.42
C THR A 265 -14.21 12.12 21.76
N VAL A 266 -14.88 12.72 20.77
CA VAL A 266 -16.04 13.59 20.99
C VAL A 266 -17.31 12.75 20.95
N SER A 267 -17.99 12.64 22.09
CA SER A 267 -19.34 12.10 22.13
C SER A 267 -20.30 13.08 21.44
N HIS A 268 -20.92 12.65 20.35
CA HIS A 268 -21.94 13.42 19.64
C HIS A 268 -23.27 13.49 20.41
N VAL A 269 -23.42 12.71 21.48
CA VAL A 269 -24.65 12.63 22.27
C VAL A 269 -24.56 13.54 23.50
N ASP A 270 -23.37 13.68 24.08
CA ASP A 270 -23.17 14.38 25.36
C ASP A 270 -22.79 15.86 25.22
N SER A 271 -22.38 16.30 24.02
CA SER A 271 -21.99 17.70 23.76
C SER A 271 -23.00 18.37 22.81
N PRO A 272 -24.01 19.11 23.31
CA PRO A 272 -24.94 19.81 22.44
C PRO A 272 -24.18 20.87 21.61
N ILE A 273 -24.44 20.92 20.30
CA ILE A 273 -23.78 21.84 19.36
C ILE A 273 -23.89 23.32 19.81
N SER A 274 -24.93 23.65 20.60
CA SER A 274 -25.10 24.98 21.19
C SER A 274 -23.95 25.43 22.10
N SER A 275 -23.16 24.51 22.68
CA SER A 275 -21.96 24.87 23.44
C SER A 275 -20.85 25.48 22.58
N PHE A 276 -21.01 25.43 21.25
CA PHE A 276 -20.09 26.01 20.27
C PHE A 276 -20.71 27.22 19.55
N ALA A 277 -21.88 27.73 19.99
CA ALA A 277 -22.53 28.88 19.35
C ALA A 277 -21.63 30.13 19.34
N GLU A 278 -20.83 30.32 20.40
CA GLU A 278 -19.88 31.43 20.48
C GLU A 278 -18.76 31.35 19.41
N LEU A 279 -18.44 30.14 18.89
CA LEU A 279 -17.46 29.94 17.81
C LEU A 279 -17.95 30.43 16.44
N GLU A 280 -19.24 30.73 16.28
CA GLU A 280 -19.75 31.36 15.06
C GLU A 280 -19.37 32.84 14.99
N ASP A 281 -19.20 33.50 16.14
CA ASP A 281 -18.84 34.92 16.26
C ASP A 281 -17.32 35.17 16.26
N TYR A 282 -16.50 34.14 16.50
CA TYR A 282 -15.04 34.26 16.43
C TYR A 282 -14.57 34.18 14.97
N PRO A 283 -13.92 35.23 14.43
CA PRO A 283 -13.38 35.20 13.08
C PRO A 283 -12.15 34.29 13.04
N CYS A 284 -12.34 32.99 12.85
CA CYS A 284 -11.22 32.13 12.50
C CYS A 284 -10.80 32.46 11.04
N GLY A 285 -9.50 32.70 10.83
CA GLY A 285 -8.93 33.10 9.52
C GLY A 285 -9.10 32.07 8.40
N LEU A 286 -9.75 30.93 8.67
CA LEU A 286 -10.21 29.95 7.71
C LEU A 286 -11.73 30.04 7.61
N ARG A 287 -12.22 31.13 6.99
CA ARG A 287 -13.62 31.28 6.62
C ARG A 287 -14.07 29.95 5.98
N ARG A 288 -15.03 29.25 6.60
CA ARG A 288 -15.53 27.96 6.11
C ARG A 288 -15.84 28.12 4.62
N ARG A 289 -15.05 27.49 3.74
CA ARG A 289 -15.42 27.32 2.32
C ARG A 289 -16.49 26.22 2.21
N ALA A 290 -17.54 26.31 3.03
CA ALA A 290 -18.77 25.63 2.75
C ALA A 290 -19.49 26.50 1.73
N GLN A 291 -19.90 25.92 0.60
CA GLN A 291 -20.60 26.64 -0.46
C GLN A 291 -21.77 27.41 0.14
N THR A 292 -21.77 28.73 -0.01
CA THR A 292 -22.96 29.55 0.20
C THR A 292 -24.06 28.97 -0.68
N ILE A 293 -25.10 28.42 -0.08
CA ILE A 293 -26.33 28.06 -0.79
C ILE A 293 -26.80 29.36 -1.45
N THR A 294 -26.62 29.46 -2.77
CA THR A 294 -27.24 30.51 -3.56
C THR A 294 -28.74 30.29 -3.47
N VAL A 295 -29.40 31.10 -2.66
CA VAL A 295 -30.86 31.25 -2.71
C VAL A 295 -31.19 31.71 -4.12
N ILE A 296 -31.74 30.82 -4.94
CA ILE A 296 -32.28 31.18 -6.25
C ILE A 296 -33.50 32.06 -5.98
N PRO A 297 -33.54 33.32 -6.46
CA PRO A 297 -34.69 34.19 -6.23
C PRO A 297 -35.93 33.64 -6.95
N SER A 298 -37.07 33.74 -6.26
CA SER A 298 -38.36 33.11 -6.55
C SER A 298 -39.06 33.52 -7.87
N ASN A 299 -38.39 34.22 -8.78
CA ASN A 299 -39.03 34.85 -9.94
C ASN A 299 -38.70 34.19 -11.28
N CYS A 300 -38.13 32.98 -11.31
CA CYS A 300 -37.83 32.27 -12.55
C CYS A 300 -38.50 30.89 -12.59
N LEU A 301 -39.83 30.82 -12.42
CA LEU A 301 -40.63 29.67 -12.81
C LEU A 301 -41.91 30.15 -13.52
N ALA A 302 -41.75 30.50 -14.79
CA ALA A 302 -42.87 30.52 -15.73
C ALA A 302 -42.94 29.15 -16.42
N THR A 303 -44.01 28.42 -16.08
CA THR A 303 -44.74 27.46 -16.94
C THR A 303 -43.95 26.33 -17.58
N SER A 304 -44.14 25.09 -17.10
CA SER A 304 -45.19 24.21 -17.67
C SER A 304 -45.13 22.79 -17.09
N ASN A 305 -46.26 22.42 -16.50
CA ASN A 305 -46.99 21.16 -16.65
C ASN A 305 -46.39 19.81 -16.24
N LEU A 306 -47.00 19.29 -15.16
CA LEU A 306 -47.69 17.99 -15.04
C LEU A 306 -46.85 16.72 -15.20
N ILE A 307 -46.74 15.95 -14.10
CA ILE A 307 -47.52 14.72 -13.87
C ILE A 307 -47.47 14.40 -12.36
N GLU A 308 -48.66 14.24 -11.78
CA GLU A 308 -48.98 13.84 -10.41
C GLU A 308 -48.88 12.32 -10.19
N GLY A 309 -48.71 11.93 -8.92
CA GLY A 309 -49.00 10.60 -8.36
C GLY A 309 -47.76 9.70 -8.24
N ASP A 310 -47.44 9.04 -7.13
CA ASP A 310 -48.24 8.67 -5.96
C ASP A 310 -47.29 8.24 -4.81
N GLN A 311 -47.60 8.56 -3.57
CA GLN A 311 -46.90 8.09 -2.35
C GLN A 311 -47.84 7.16 -1.58
N PRO A 312 -47.42 5.99 -1.08
CA PRO A 312 -48.15 5.32 -0.03
C PRO A 312 -47.74 5.86 1.35
N SER A 313 -48.76 6.28 2.08
CA SER A 313 -48.77 6.77 3.45
C SER A 313 -48.26 5.75 4.48
N LYS A 314 -47.64 6.28 5.54
CA LYS A 314 -47.45 5.61 6.82
C LYS A 314 -48.81 5.39 7.48
N ASP A 315 -49.08 4.17 7.92
CA ASP A 315 -49.74 3.86 9.18
C ASP A 315 -49.46 2.37 9.47
N ASP A 316 -48.65 2.13 10.49
CA ASP A 316 -48.93 1.19 11.58
C ASP A 316 -47.64 0.90 12.36
N ALA A 317 -47.63 1.49 13.56
CA ALA A 317 -46.66 1.19 14.60
C ALA A 317 -47.03 -0.13 15.29
N SER A 318 -46.01 -0.70 15.93
CA SER A 318 -46.03 -1.76 16.95
C SER A 318 -46.06 -3.20 16.46
N ALA A 319 -44.91 -3.89 16.58
CA ALA A 319 -44.76 -5.09 17.41
C ALA A 319 -43.33 -5.65 17.34
N LEU A 320 -42.83 -6.08 18.51
CA LEU A 320 -41.84 -7.13 18.74
C LEU A 320 -40.34 -6.80 18.65
N GLU A 321 -39.88 -6.29 19.79
CA GLU A 321 -38.72 -6.72 20.57
C GLU A 321 -38.26 -8.18 20.37
N SER A 322 -36.94 -8.39 20.56
CA SER A 322 -36.20 -9.63 20.88
C SER A 322 -35.88 -10.64 19.75
N ALA A 323 -34.58 -10.75 19.41
CA ALA A 323 -33.86 -12.04 19.33
C ALA A 323 -32.34 -11.80 19.18
N ASP A 324 -31.62 -11.95 20.29
CA ASP A 324 -30.27 -12.49 20.33
C ASP A 324 -30.25 -13.96 19.87
N ASN A 325 -29.05 -14.42 19.47
CA ASN A 325 -28.58 -15.80 19.25
C ASN A 325 -28.64 -16.34 17.81
N LEU A 326 -27.47 -16.31 17.15
CA LEU A 326 -26.72 -17.52 16.74
C LEU A 326 -25.26 -17.19 16.44
#